data_AF-A0A3D0MYU3-F1
#
_entry.id   AF-A0A3D0MYU3-F1
#
_cell.length_a   1.000
_cell.length_b   1.000
_cell.length_c   1.000
_cell.angle_alpha   90.00
_cell.angle_beta   90.00
_cell.angle_gamma   90.00
#
_symmetry.space_group_name_H-M   'P 1'
#
loop_
_entity.id
_entity.type
_entity.pdbx_description
1 polymer ?
#
loop_
_entity_poly.entity_id
_entity_poly.type
_entity_poly.pdbx_seq_one_letter_code
_entity_poly.pdbx_strand_id
1 'polypeptide(L)'
;MFNFNLFKLRKTYLFFFIILNILHYNTLLSQDTSLIVADPMIKSAFGLYDYSDIKKVNFEVIVWGGVINPGKYIVPEGTTLIDIISYSGIKSSEKLFGDIKLLRPKKGFNSISSNEVKSFNLEKIFLKDQNSYSIDNLLLQPGDMLIFKFEPEKTFFDYVKDVLLFVTPIASLAALIITITRTN
;
A
#
# COMPACT_ATOMS: atom_id res chain seq x y z
N MET A 1 -20.91 55.89 45.22
CA MET A 1 -19.66 56.47 44.67
C MET A 1 -18.73 55.32 44.29
N PHE A 2 -18.86 54.77 43.08
CA PHE A 2 -17.99 53.69 42.59
C PHE A 2 -16.94 54.28 41.66
N ASN A 3 -15.73 54.47 42.17
CA ASN A 3 -14.61 55.01 41.39
C ASN A 3 -13.99 53.87 40.59
N PHE A 4 -14.57 53.57 39.41
CA PHE A 4 -14.03 52.55 38.52
C PHE A 4 -12.72 53.05 37.91
N ASN A 5 -11.63 52.39 38.30
CA ASN A 5 -10.29 52.73 37.86
C ASN A 5 -10.12 52.30 36.38
N LEU A 6 -10.55 53.16 35.45
CA LEU A 6 -10.60 52.92 33.99
C LEU A 6 -9.28 52.37 33.43
N PHE A 7 -8.16 52.75 34.03
CA PHE A 7 -6.84 52.31 33.62
C PHE A 7 -6.57 50.82 33.90
N LYS A 8 -7.11 50.29 35.01
CA LYS A 8 -7.04 48.86 35.32
C LYS A 8 -7.90 48.06 34.34
N LEU A 9 -9.12 48.53 34.07
CA LEU A 9 -10.06 47.88 33.14
C LEU A 9 -9.46 47.75 31.74
N ARG A 10 -8.82 48.80 31.22
CA ARG A 10 -8.18 48.79 29.89
C ARG A 10 -7.02 47.78 29.79
N LYS A 11 -6.24 47.60 30.87
CA LYS A 11 -5.16 46.61 30.91
C LYS A 11 -5.70 45.18 30.92
N THR A 12 -6.80 44.91 31.62
CA THR A 12 -7.41 43.58 31.67
C THR A 12 -7.95 43.16 30.30
N TYR A 13 -8.60 44.07 29.57
CA TYR A 13 -9.07 43.80 28.21
C TYR A 13 -7.94 43.53 27.22
N LEU A 14 -6.84 44.29 27.30
CA LEU A 14 -5.66 44.08 26.47
C LEU A 14 -5.03 42.70 26.72
N PHE A 15 -4.90 42.31 27.99
CA PHE A 15 -4.37 41.00 28.37
C PHE A 15 -5.26 39.85 27.88
N PHE A 16 -6.58 40.00 28.01
CA PHE A 16 -7.55 39.04 27.49
C PHE A 16 -7.48 38.92 25.96
N PHE A 17 -7.35 40.04 25.25
CA PHE A 17 -7.22 40.05 23.79
C PHE A 17 -5.94 39.36 23.31
N ILE A 18 -4.82 39.53 24.02
CA ILE A 18 -3.55 38.86 23.72
C ILE A 18 -3.69 37.34 23.92
N ILE A 19 -4.30 36.90 25.02
CA ILE A 19 -4.55 35.46 25.28
C ILE A 19 -5.45 34.86 24.20
N LEU A 20 -6.50 35.57 23.79
CA LEU A 20 -7.42 35.11 22.75
C LEU A 20 -6.69 34.92 21.41
N ASN A 21 -5.76 35.82 21.06
CA ASN A 21 -4.94 35.69 19.86
C ASN A 21 -3.97 34.51 19.96
N ILE A 22 -3.31 34.29 21.10
CA ILE A 22 -2.43 33.15 21.32
C ILE A 22 -3.19 31.82 21.16
N LEU A 23 -4.41 31.72 21.68
CA LEU A 23 -5.26 30.54 21.51
C LEU A 23 -5.66 30.31 20.04
N HIS A 24 -5.89 31.38 19.27
CA HIS A 24 -6.23 31.29 17.85
C HIS A 24 -5.06 30.86 16.96
N TYR A 25 -3.82 31.23 17.29
CA TYR A 25 -2.64 30.78 16.53
C TYR A 25 -2.39 29.28 16.66
N ASN A 26 -2.69 28.68 17.81
CA ASN A 26 -2.44 27.25 18.04
C ASN A 26 -3.36 26.32 17.23
N THR A 27 -4.52 26.79 16.77
CA THR A 27 -5.42 25.97 15.93
C THR A 27 -4.95 25.84 14.48
N LEU A 28 -3.96 26.62 14.03
CA LEU A 28 -3.48 26.63 12.65
C LEU A 28 -2.36 25.60 12.37
N LEU A 29 -1.85 24.90 13.39
CA LEU A 29 -0.73 23.96 13.27
C LEU A 29 -1.15 22.48 13.10
N SER A 30 -2.44 22.19 12.99
CA SER A 30 -2.92 20.82 12.70
C SER A 30 -3.09 20.59 11.20
N GLN A 31 -2.01 20.75 10.41
CA GLN A 31 -2.05 20.33 9.01
C GLN A 31 -1.79 18.83 8.93
N ASP A 32 -2.80 18.09 8.49
CA ASP A 32 -2.69 16.65 8.19
C ASP A 32 -1.90 16.48 6.89
N THR A 33 -0.61 16.15 6.98
CA THR A 33 0.28 16.01 5.82
C THR A 33 -0.01 14.79 4.96
N SER A 34 -1.05 14.01 5.28
CA SER A 34 -1.49 12.87 4.47
C SER A 34 -2.36 13.26 3.27
N LEU A 35 -2.83 14.52 3.22
CA LEU A 35 -3.71 15.02 2.17
C LEU A 35 -2.94 15.91 1.20
N ILE A 36 -3.05 15.62 -0.10
CA ILE A 36 -2.31 16.29 -1.17
C ILE A 36 -3.32 17.02 -2.07
N VAL A 37 -3.05 18.30 -2.38
CA VAL A 37 -3.77 19.04 -3.41
C VAL A 37 -3.15 18.66 -4.76
N ALA A 38 -3.97 18.22 -5.71
CA ALA A 38 -3.53 17.82 -7.04
C ALA A 38 -2.72 18.95 -7.72
N ASP A 39 -1.44 18.71 -8.00
CA ASP A 39 -0.60 19.60 -8.80
C ASP A 39 -0.51 18.99 -10.21
N PRO A 40 -0.95 19.69 -11.27
CA PRO A 40 -0.95 19.17 -12.63
C PRO A 40 0.45 18.84 -13.20
N MET A 41 1.53 19.07 -12.45
CA MET A 41 2.90 18.95 -12.94
C MET A 41 3.84 18.05 -12.12
N ILE A 42 3.33 17.00 -11.45
CA ILE A 42 4.21 15.96 -10.91
C ILE A 42 4.60 14.99 -12.04
N LYS A 43 5.77 15.25 -12.62
CA LYS A 43 6.48 14.30 -13.49
C LYS A 43 6.58 12.97 -12.74
N SER A 44 6.05 11.88 -13.30
CA SER A 44 6.09 10.54 -12.71
C SER A 44 7.53 10.17 -12.35
N ALA A 45 7.88 10.37 -11.08
CA ALA A 45 9.09 9.81 -10.51
C ALA A 45 8.93 8.28 -10.51
N PHE A 46 10.03 7.55 -10.68
CA PHE A 46 9.99 6.09 -10.72
C PHE A 46 9.27 5.53 -9.49
N GLY A 47 8.15 4.82 -9.69
CA GLY A 47 7.32 4.28 -8.62
C GLY A 47 6.38 5.27 -7.94
N LEU A 48 6.06 6.42 -8.55
CA LEU A 48 4.97 7.33 -8.14
C LEU A 48 3.97 7.48 -9.28
N TYR A 49 2.71 7.18 -9.00
CA TYR A 49 1.59 7.24 -9.94
C TYR A 49 0.54 8.23 -9.43
N ASP A 50 0.23 9.25 -10.22
CA ASP A 50 -0.72 10.29 -9.85
C ASP A 50 -2.06 10.08 -10.57
N TYR A 51 -3.08 9.72 -9.80
CA TYR A 51 -4.48 9.60 -10.23
C TYR A 51 -5.37 10.60 -9.49
N SER A 52 -4.79 11.70 -9.00
CA SER A 52 -5.50 12.71 -8.23
C SER A 52 -6.64 13.39 -9.01
N ASP A 53 -7.66 13.81 -8.28
CA ASP A 53 -8.75 14.64 -8.79
C ASP A 53 -8.69 16.02 -8.12
N ILE A 54 -8.66 17.06 -8.94
CA ILE A 54 -8.61 18.47 -8.51
C ILE A 54 -9.86 18.84 -7.69
N LYS A 55 -10.99 18.16 -7.91
CA LYS A 55 -12.25 18.44 -7.23
C LYS A 55 -12.40 17.71 -5.89
N LYS A 56 -11.46 16.83 -5.54
CA LYS A 56 -11.53 15.98 -4.36
C LYS A 56 -10.29 16.11 -3.50
N VAL A 57 -10.42 15.69 -2.24
CA VAL A 57 -9.29 15.50 -1.35
C VAL A 57 -8.50 14.29 -1.85
N ASN A 58 -7.18 14.41 -2.02
CA ASN A 58 -6.34 13.30 -2.46
C ASN A 58 -5.45 12.81 -1.33
N PHE A 59 -5.09 11.54 -1.37
CA PHE A 59 -4.24 10.90 -0.37
C PHE A 59 -3.31 9.87 -1.02
N GLU A 60 -2.26 9.50 -0.28
CA GLU A 60 -1.29 8.50 -0.73
C GLU A 60 -1.66 7.10 -0.23
N VAL A 61 -1.57 6.12 -1.13
CA VAL A 61 -1.60 4.68 -0.85
C VAL A 61 -0.33 4.06 -1.41
N ILE A 62 0.18 3.04 -0.73
CA ILE A 62 1.42 2.37 -1.15
C ILE A 62 1.11 0.94 -1.57
N VAL A 63 1.52 0.55 -2.78
CA VAL A 63 1.31 -0.79 -3.34
C VAL A 63 2.63 -1.50 -3.53
N TRP A 64 2.74 -2.70 -2.97
CA TRP A 64 3.91 -3.57 -3.08
C TRP A 64 3.50 -4.97 -3.50
N GLY A 65 4.43 -5.68 -4.14
CA GLY A 65 4.28 -7.12 -4.34
C GLY A 65 3.98 -7.55 -5.77
N GLY A 66 3.19 -8.61 -5.90
CA GLY A 66 2.77 -9.28 -7.14
C GLY A 66 1.88 -8.45 -8.08
N VAL A 67 2.23 -7.19 -8.31
CA VAL A 67 1.57 -6.27 -9.26
C VAL A 67 2.53 -5.90 -10.39
N ILE A 68 1.98 -5.41 -11.51
CA ILE A 68 2.78 -4.99 -12.66
C ILE A 68 3.58 -3.73 -12.30
N ASN A 69 2.90 -2.78 -11.66
CA ASN A 69 3.41 -1.44 -11.36
C ASN A 69 3.43 -1.19 -9.84
N PRO A 70 4.39 -1.75 -9.07
CA PRO A 70 4.50 -1.44 -7.65
C PRO A 70 4.97 0.00 -7.44
N GLY A 71 4.49 0.65 -6.38
CA GLY A 71 4.81 2.05 -6.11
C GLY A 71 3.80 2.78 -5.22
N LYS A 72 3.95 4.08 -5.15
CA LYS A 72 3.07 5.02 -4.44
C LYS A 72 2.00 5.54 -5.41
N TYR A 73 0.77 5.60 -4.93
CA TYR A 73 -0.40 6.04 -5.69
C TYR A 73 -1.04 7.23 -4.98
N ILE A 74 -1.13 8.36 -5.68
CA ILE A 74 -1.91 9.51 -5.22
C ILE A 74 -3.32 9.35 -5.80
N VAL A 75 -4.32 9.20 -4.93
CA VAL A 75 -5.69 8.88 -5.32
C VAL A 75 -6.70 9.75 -4.58
N PRO A 76 -7.86 10.05 -5.18
CA PRO A 76 -8.89 10.86 -4.55
C PRO A 76 -9.67 10.09 -3.47
N GLU A 77 -10.32 10.84 -2.58
CA GLU A 77 -11.32 10.32 -1.67
C GLU A 77 -12.40 9.53 -2.43
N GLY A 78 -12.75 8.36 -1.89
CA GLY A 78 -13.66 7.41 -2.53
C GLY A 78 -12.95 6.26 -3.23
N THR A 79 -11.62 6.29 -3.38
CA THR A 79 -10.87 5.19 -4.01
C THR A 79 -10.93 3.92 -3.17
N THR A 80 -11.20 2.80 -3.85
CA THR A 80 -11.39 1.48 -3.27
C THR A 80 -10.26 0.51 -3.61
N LEU A 81 -10.25 -0.65 -2.97
CA LEU A 81 -9.29 -1.72 -3.23
C LEU A 81 -9.29 -2.14 -4.71
N ILE A 82 -10.46 -2.30 -5.32
CA ILE A 82 -10.61 -2.71 -6.73
C ILE A 82 -10.02 -1.64 -7.67
N ASP A 83 -10.19 -0.36 -7.35
CA ASP A 83 -9.63 0.73 -8.15
C ASP A 83 -8.10 0.67 -8.17
N ILE A 84 -7.46 0.50 -7.00
CA ILE A 84 -6.01 0.38 -6.92
C ILE A 84 -5.50 -0.86 -7.66
N ILE A 85 -6.19 -1.99 -7.56
CA ILE A 85 -5.84 -3.19 -8.32
C ILE A 85 -5.88 -2.91 -9.83
N SER A 86 -6.89 -2.16 -10.27
CA SER A 86 -7.05 -1.78 -11.68
C SER A 86 -5.93 -0.84 -12.14
N TYR A 87 -5.49 0.09 -11.29
CA TYR A 87 -4.38 1.00 -11.60
C TYR A 87 -3.01 0.30 -11.61
N SER A 88 -2.76 -0.55 -10.61
CA SER A 88 -1.47 -1.22 -10.42
C SER A 88 -1.25 -2.42 -11.34
N GLY A 89 -2.34 -3.02 -11.82
CA GLY A 89 -2.32 -4.16 -12.71
C GLY A 89 -1.89 -5.45 -12.01
N ILE A 90 -2.46 -6.56 -12.47
CA ILE A 90 -2.23 -7.90 -11.93
C ILE A 90 -1.24 -8.63 -12.85
N LYS A 91 -0.15 -9.18 -12.30
CA LYS A 91 0.78 -10.02 -13.07
C LYS A 91 0.14 -11.38 -13.40
N SER A 92 -0.18 -11.59 -14.68
CA SER A 92 -1.00 -12.71 -15.18
C SER A 92 -0.45 -14.14 -14.96
N SER A 93 0.79 -14.32 -14.49
CA SER A 93 1.39 -15.65 -14.31
C SER A 93 1.12 -16.27 -12.93
N GLU A 94 0.68 -15.49 -11.96
CA GLU A 94 0.59 -15.95 -10.57
C GLU A 94 -0.87 -16.21 -10.18
N LYS A 95 -1.12 -17.21 -9.31
CA LYS A 95 -2.41 -17.44 -8.63
C LYS A 95 -2.71 -16.22 -7.74
N LEU A 96 -3.18 -15.14 -8.34
CA LEU A 96 -3.21 -13.81 -7.73
C LEU A 96 -4.34 -13.58 -6.73
N PHE A 97 -4.83 -14.64 -6.11
CA PHE A 97 -6.22 -14.64 -5.66
C PHE A 97 -6.44 -14.92 -4.17
N GLY A 98 -5.37 -15.17 -3.40
CA GLY A 98 -5.51 -15.63 -2.01
C GLY A 98 -5.32 -14.59 -0.91
N ASP A 99 -4.26 -13.78 -1.00
CA ASP A 99 -3.71 -13.09 0.18
C ASP A 99 -3.28 -11.64 -0.13
N ILE A 100 -4.23 -10.76 -0.43
CA ILE A 100 -3.95 -9.32 -0.41
C ILE A 100 -4.02 -8.85 1.03
N LYS A 101 -2.92 -8.33 1.55
CA LYS A 101 -2.87 -7.78 2.91
C LYS A 101 -2.94 -6.25 2.85
N LEU A 102 -3.94 -5.69 3.50
CA LEU A 102 -3.97 -4.27 3.84
C LEU A 102 -3.30 -4.06 5.19
N LEU A 103 -2.29 -3.21 5.24
CA LEU A 103 -1.71 -2.70 6.48
C LEU A 103 -2.12 -1.24 6.65
N ARG A 104 -2.80 -0.95 7.76
CA ARG A 104 -3.15 0.42 8.14
C ARG A 104 -2.23 0.93 9.25
N PRO A 105 -1.32 1.89 9.00
CA PRO A 105 -0.45 2.43 10.03
C PRO A 105 -1.26 3.24 11.04
N LYS A 106 -0.89 3.15 12.32
CA LYS A 106 -1.47 4.02 13.36
C LYS A 106 -0.86 5.42 13.23
N LYS A 107 -1.68 6.47 13.30
CA LYS A 107 -1.18 7.84 13.43
C LYS A 107 -0.43 7.98 14.76
N GLY A 108 0.85 8.32 14.67
CA GLY A 108 1.76 8.47 15.81
C GLY A 108 2.61 7.23 16.07
N PHE A 109 3.93 7.46 16.11
CA PHE A 109 5.05 6.56 16.33
C PHE A 109 5.74 5.99 15.07
N ASN A 110 7.07 6.16 15.06
CA ASN A 110 8.05 5.74 14.05
C ASN A 110 8.19 4.21 13.90
N SER A 111 7.12 3.45 14.12
CA SER A 111 7.08 2.01 13.86
C SER A 111 5.90 1.68 12.97
N ILE A 112 6.12 0.82 11.98
CA ILE A 112 5.07 0.21 11.17
C ILE A 112 4.38 -0.84 12.06
N SER A 113 3.68 -0.38 13.08
CA SER A 113 2.74 -1.20 13.84
C SER A 113 1.38 -1.04 13.14
N SER A 114 1.09 -1.95 12.22
CA SER A 114 -0.23 -1.98 11.57
C SER A 114 -1.28 -2.24 12.64
N ASN A 115 -2.21 -1.30 12.81
CA ASN A 115 -3.32 -1.44 13.76
C ASN A 115 -4.32 -2.52 13.30
N GLU A 116 -4.39 -2.73 11.98
CA GLU A 116 -5.34 -3.61 11.35
C GLU A 116 -4.67 -4.26 10.14
N VAL A 117 -4.67 -5.60 10.12
CA VAL A 117 -4.27 -6.41 8.97
C VAL A 117 -5.53 -7.07 8.42
N LYS A 118 -6.00 -6.62 7.26
CA LYS A 118 -7.14 -7.26 6.56
C LYS A 118 -6.61 -8.09 5.40
N SER A 119 -7.06 -9.34 5.33
CA SER A 119 -6.75 -10.22 4.20
C SER A 119 -7.94 -10.28 3.26
N PHE A 120 -7.70 -10.10 1.97
CA PHE A 120 -8.72 -10.19 0.92
C PHE A 120 -8.38 -11.35 -0.01
N ASN A 121 -9.37 -12.21 -0.23
CA ASN A 121 -9.33 -13.28 -1.22
C ASN A 121 -10.23 -12.89 -2.39
N LEU A 122 -9.62 -12.69 -3.57
CA LEU A 122 -10.30 -12.29 -4.80
C LEU A 122 -10.63 -13.48 -5.70
N GLU A 123 -10.25 -14.70 -5.31
CA GLU A 123 -10.50 -15.92 -6.08
C GLU A 123 -11.98 -16.10 -6.37
N LYS A 124 -12.81 -15.77 -5.37
CA LYS A 124 -14.27 -15.84 -5.44
C LYS A 124 -14.87 -15.07 -6.63
N ILE A 125 -14.17 -14.07 -7.16
CA ILE A 125 -14.63 -13.26 -8.32
C ILE A 125 -14.53 -14.05 -9.62
N PHE A 126 -13.51 -14.90 -9.75
CA PHE A 126 -13.23 -15.63 -10.98
C PHE A 126 -13.82 -17.05 -10.99
N LEU A 127 -14.39 -17.48 -9.86
CA LEU A 127 -15.08 -18.77 -9.75
C LEU A 127 -16.47 -18.69 -10.40
N LYS A 128 -16.61 -19.37 -11.55
CA LYS A 128 -17.74 -19.32 -12.49
C LYS A 128 -19.11 -19.73 -11.93
N ASP A 129 -19.16 -20.37 -10.75
CA ASP A 129 -20.34 -21.10 -10.26
C ASP A 129 -21.19 -20.34 -9.23
N GLN A 130 -20.87 -19.09 -8.88
CA GLN A 130 -21.63 -18.33 -7.88
C GLN A 130 -22.59 -17.33 -8.54
N ASN A 131 -23.90 -17.55 -8.38
CA ASN A 131 -24.97 -16.67 -8.87
C ASN A 131 -25.06 -15.32 -8.12
N SER A 132 -24.19 -15.08 -7.15
CA SER A 132 -24.09 -13.83 -6.39
C SER A 132 -22.63 -13.60 -6.02
N TYR A 133 -22.04 -12.54 -6.57
CA TYR A 133 -20.70 -12.10 -6.22
C TYR A 133 -20.83 -10.97 -5.18
N SER A 134 -20.55 -11.26 -3.91
CA SER A 134 -20.34 -10.25 -2.89
C SER A 134 -18.83 -10.07 -2.70
N ILE A 135 -18.31 -8.94 -3.19
CA ILE A 135 -16.93 -8.55 -2.99
C ILE A 135 -16.90 -7.49 -1.90
N ASP A 136 -16.11 -7.73 -0.87
CA ASP A 136 -15.79 -6.69 0.12
C ASP A 136 -14.89 -5.65 -0.54
N ASN A 137 -15.51 -4.70 -1.25
CA ASN A 137 -14.78 -3.59 -1.86
C ASN A 137 -14.44 -2.56 -0.79
N LEU A 138 -13.30 -2.75 -0.14
CA LEU A 138 -12.86 -1.88 0.94
C LEU A 138 -12.53 -0.47 0.43
N LEU A 139 -13.08 0.54 1.09
CA LEU A 139 -12.66 1.94 0.94
C LEU A 139 -11.29 2.15 1.59
N LEU A 140 -10.35 2.70 0.81
CA LEU A 140 -8.99 2.96 1.27
C LEU A 140 -8.90 4.24 2.09
N GLN A 141 -7.90 4.29 2.95
CA GLN A 141 -7.60 5.41 3.82
C GLN A 141 -6.18 5.96 3.57
N PRO A 142 -5.94 7.22 3.95
CA PRO A 142 -4.61 7.81 3.83
C PRO A 142 -3.53 6.99 4.53
N GLY A 143 -2.47 6.66 3.79
CA GLY A 143 -1.33 5.89 4.30
C GLY A 143 -1.53 4.38 4.32
N ASP A 144 -2.66 3.86 3.80
CA ASP A 144 -2.84 2.42 3.63
C ASP A 144 -1.73 1.81 2.76
N MET A 145 -1.26 0.62 3.15
CA MET A 145 -0.28 -0.14 2.39
C MET A 145 -0.89 -1.48 1.96
N LEU A 146 -0.90 -1.72 0.66
CA LEU A 146 -1.38 -2.96 0.05
C LEU A 146 -0.20 -3.84 -0.32
N ILE A 147 -0.18 -5.04 0.23
CA ILE A 147 0.85 -6.05 -0.03
C ILE A 147 0.21 -7.21 -0.77
N PHE A 148 0.63 -7.36 -2.02
CA PHE A 148 0.27 -8.48 -2.88
C PHE A 148 1.34 -9.56 -2.71
N LYS A 149 0.96 -10.70 -2.13
CA LYS A 149 1.89 -11.81 -1.91
C LYS A 149 2.42 -12.31 -3.25
N PHE A 150 3.75 -12.38 -3.38
CA PHE A 150 4.39 -13.21 -4.39
C PHE A 150 4.26 -14.67 -3.93
N GLU A 151 3.57 -15.52 -4.68
CA GLU A 151 3.77 -16.95 -4.47
C GLU A 151 5.12 -17.34 -5.08
N PRO A 152 5.99 -18.06 -4.35
CA PRO A 152 7.16 -18.66 -4.96
C PRO A 152 6.69 -19.78 -5.89
N GLU A 153 6.69 -19.49 -7.19
CA GLU A 153 6.43 -20.44 -8.28
C GLU A 153 7.59 -21.47 -8.36
N LYS A 154 7.64 -22.42 -7.43
CA LYS A 154 8.24 -23.72 -7.73
C LYS A 154 7.18 -24.77 -7.58
N THR A 155 6.62 -25.18 -8.72
CA THR A 155 5.77 -26.37 -8.77
C THR A 155 6.59 -27.60 -8.43
N PHE A 156 5.93 -28.71 -8.08
CA PHE A 156 6.61 -29.99 -7.89
C PHE A 156 7.52 -30.34 -9.09
N PHE A 157 7.09 -30.03 -10.32
CA PHE A 157 7.89 -30.26 -11.51
C PHE A 157 9.14 -29.39 -11.58
N ASP A 158 9.12 -28.17 -11.03
CA ASP A 158 10.30 -27.31 -11.02
C ASP A 158 11.35 -27.85 -10.04
N TYR A 159 10.93 -28.41 -8.91
CA TYR A 159 11.82 -29.16 -8.02
C TYR A 159 12.41 -30.41 -8.69
N VAL A 160 11.58 -31.17 -9.41
CA VAL A 160 12.05 -32.35 -10.16
C VAL A 160 13.07 -31.96 -11.23
N LYS A 161 12.82 -30.87 -11.98
CA LYS A 161 13.77 -30.33 -12.98
C LYS A 161 15.08 -29.92 -12.34
N ASP A 162 15.03 -29.20 -11.22
CA ASP A 162 16.23 -28.78 -10.49
C ASP A 162 17.08 -29.98 -10.06
N VAL A 163 16.46 -31.06 -9.58
CA VAL A 163 17.18 -32.30 -9.23
C VAL A 163 17.74 -33.00 -10.47
N LEU A 164 16.96 -33.09 -11.55
CA LEU A 164 17.39 -33.70 -12.83
C LEU A 164 18.63 -33.02 -13.41
N LEU A 165 18.78 -31.71 -13.24
CA LEU A 165 19.97 -30.97 -13.67
C LEU A 165 21.26 -31.49 -13.01
N PHE A 166 21.19 -32.02 -11.79
CA PHE A 166 22.34 -32.62 -11.11
C PHE A 166 22.49 -34.12 -11.39
N VAL A 167 21.38 -34.84 -11.56
CA VAL A 167 21.41 -36.29 -11.77
C VAL A 167 21.87 -36.66 -13.20
N THR A 168 21.49 -35.88 -14.21
CA THR A 168 21.77 -36.20 -15.62
C THR A 168 23.27 -36.21 -15.97
N PRO A 169 24.12 -35.25 -15.54
CA PRO A 169 25.55 -35.29 -15.82
C PRO A 169 26.25 -36.45 -15.11
N ILE A 170 25.83 -36.79 -13.89
CA ILE A 170 26.40 -37.91 -13.10
C ILE A 170 26.10 -39.23 -13.80
N ALA A 171 24.84 -39.43 -14.23
CA ALA A 171 24.44 -40.63 -14.97
C ALA A 171 25.20 -40.76 -16.30
N SER A 172 25.39 -39.65 -17.02
CA SER A 172 26.18 -39.62 -18.27
C SER A 172 27.65 -39.99 -18.03
N LEU A 173 28.27 -39.46 -16.98
CA LEU A 173 29.65 -39.78 -16.61
C LEU A 173 29.80 -41.26 -16.23
N ALA A 174 28.88 -41.79 -15.43
CA ALA A 174 28.87 -43.21 -15.06
C ALA A 174 28.71 -44.12 -16.28
N ALA A 175 27.80 -43.79 -17.20
CA ALA A 175 27.61 -44.53 -18.43
C ALA A 175 28.89 -44.55 -19.30
N LEU A 176 29.57 -43.40 -19.43
CA LEU A 176 30.83 -43.28 -20.15
C LEU A 176 31.92 -44.18 -19.53
N ILE A 177 32.06 -44.17 -18.21
CA ILE A 177 33.01 -45.03 -17.50
C ILE A 177 32.71 -46.51 -17.79
N ILE A 178 31.44 -46.92 -17.66
CA ILE A 178 31.03 -48.30 -17.92
C ILE A 178 31.36 -48.70 -19.36
N THR A 179 31.06 -47.86 -20.34
CA THR A 179 31.36 -48.13 -21.75
C THR A 179 32.85 -48.34 -21.97
N ILE A 180 33.71 -47.45 -21.46
CA ILE A 180 35.18 -47.57 -21.59
C ILE A 180 35.67 -48.86 -20.96
N THR A 181 35.21 -49.19 -19.75
CA THR A 181 35.64 -50.40 -19.04
C THR A 181 35.18 -51.69 -19.70
N ARG A 182 34.08 -51.66 -20.45
CA ARG A 182 33.54 -52.84 -21.16
C ARG A 182 34.16 -53.03 -22.55
N THR A 183 34.68 -51.97 -23.16
CA THR A 183 35.33 -52.02 -24.48
C THR A 183 36.82 -52.36 -24.43
N ASN A 184 37.44 -52.29 -23.24
CA ASN A 184 38.77 -52.85 -22.97
C ASN A 184 38.66 -54.29 -22.48
#